data_AF-A0A8C1X6Q5-F1
#
_entry.id   AF-A0A8C1X6Q5-F1
#
_cell.length_a   1.000
_cell.length_b   1.000
_cell.length_c   1.000
_cell.angle_alpha   90.00
_cell.angle_beta   90.00
_cell.angle_gamma   90.00
#
_symmetry.space_group_name_H-M   'P 1'
#
loop_
_entity.id
_entity.type
_entity.pdbx_description
1 polymer ?
#
loop_
_entity_poly.entity_id
_entity_poly.type
_entity_poly.pdbx_seq_one_letter_code
_entity_poly.pdbx_strand_id
1 'polypeptide(L)'
;MRGYCGQNNEEKSYHTSCLKCLVNFKTAAFLHRISQSVTPQVSPRTFLAVIFVSVQLFSILSAILALLEERVLRRLLPSQPNAHIYLPHLKEHEDSLKPIVHLGKRRTGVSLVLGVPTVHRQKQSYLVNTLQSLLYDLSTAERKDIVIVVFVAEVTIYLLTVYLTLRSLPDAVSSGVIEVISPSPHYYPDLSNLKETFGDPKERVRWRTKQNLDYSFLMLYAQSKGTYYVQLEDDIVAKQGFFESMKTYIEQVLSEEWLFMEFSQLGFIGKLFRTSDLPMIVEFFLMFHKDKPIDWLLDHILWVKVCNPEKDLKHCNNEKAQLKRTYKPSLFQHVGLHSSLTGKIQNLKDKDFGNQVLFKGHYNPPAELSSSLEKYQSHTLERAYNGEDFFWGLTPKRGDYILITFTTPQAVKGYFFRSGNIETNGDRFYNTTVEVLPNNNSVKEKVTRGELACCKPSSDGFVQIGYFKNGVAEGEVDGALGEIAAMRLLVHSDSDVWVLLSEVNHIHIIYK
;
A
#
# COMPACT_ATOMS: atom_id res chain seq x y z
N MET A 1 38.04 -2.01 -24.42
CA MET A 1 38.06 -2.29 -22.96
C MET A 1 39.16 -3.27 -22.55
N ARG A 2 39.41 -4.39 -23.26
CA ARG A 2 40.46 -5.36 -22.87
C ARG A 2 41.93 -4.90 -22.98
N GLY A 3 42.22 -3.80 -23.68
CA GLY A 3 43.60 -3.27 -23.82
C GLY A 3 44.05 -2.27 -22.75
N TYR A 4 43.16 -1.79 -21.87
CA TYR A 4 43.46 -0.76 -20.86
C TYR A 4 43.49 -1.28 -19.41
N CYS A 5 43.11 -2.55 -19.21
CA CYS A 5 43.20 -3.22 -17.91
C CYS A 5 44.18 -4.39 -18.08
N GLY A 6 45.41 -4.23 -17.58
CA GLY A 6 46.45 -5.25 -17.67
C GLY A 6 46.02 -6.59 -17.06
N GLN A 7 46.45 -7.69 -17.67
CA GLN A 7 46.31 -9.03 -17.11
C GLN A 7 47.23 -9.17 -15.90
N ASN A 8 46.67 -9.39 -14.72
CA ASN A 8 47.34 -10.11 -13.65
C ASN A 8 46.29 -10.94 -12.91
N ASN A 9 46.56 -12.24 -12.82
CA ASN A 9 45.78 -13.25 -12.11
C ASN A 9 45.92 -13.02 -10.60
N GLU A 10 44.84 -12.65 -9.92
CA GLU A 10 44.57 -12.98 -8.51
C GLU A 10 43.11 -12.63 -8.18
N GLU A 11 42.33 -13.63 -7.74
CA GLU A 11 40.94 -13.48 -7.32
C GLU A 11 40.85 -12.71 -6.00
N LYS A 12 40.79 -11.37 -6.06
CA LYS A 12 40.21 -10.53 -5.00
C LYS A 12 39.93 -9.11 -5.52
N SER A 13 38.67 -8.68 -5.38
CA SER A 13 38.13 -7.34 -5.66
C SER A 13 37.83 -6.95 -7.13
N TYR A 14 36.64 -7.33 -7.58
CA TYR A 14 36.06 -6.81 -8.83
C TYR A 14 35.42 -5.41 -8.70
N HIS A 15 35.04 -4.96 -7.48
CA HIS A 15 34.31 -3.69 -7.31
C HIS A 15 35.22 -2.44 -7.26
N THR A 16 36.39 -2.50 -6.63
CA THR A 16 37.29 -1.33 -6.52
C THR A 16 38.00 -1.01 -7.85
N SER A 17 38.19 -2.01 -8.70
CA SER A 17 38.81 -1.88 -10.03
C SER A 17 37.90 -1.15 -11.04
N CYS A 18 36.58 -1.27 -10.88
CA CYS A 18 35.62 -0.65 -11.80
C CYS A 18 35.51 0.88 -11.60
N LEU A 19 35.56 1.36 -10.34
CA LEU A 19 35.50 2.79 -10.02
C LEU A 19 36.76 3.54 -10.48
N LYS A 20 37.94 2.95 -10.27
CA LYS A 20 39.21 3.49 -10.80
C LYS A 20 39.22 3.54 -12.33
N CYS A 21 38.62 2.56 -13.00
CA CYS A 21 38.52 2.52 -14.46
C CYS A 21 37.59 3.62 -15.00
N LEU A 22 36.49 3.92 -14.32
CA LEU A 22 35.53 4.97 -14.67
C LEU A 22 36.09 6.38 -14.47
N VAL A 23 36.85 6.60 -13.39
CA VAL A 23 37.55 7.88 -13.13
C VAL A 23 38.62 8.12 -14.20
N ASN A 24 39.43 7.12 -14.52
CA ASN A 24 40.47 7.25 -15.55
C ASN A 24 39.88 7.52 -16.95
N PHE A 25 38.73 6.92 -17.28
CA PHE A 25 38.06 7.14 -18.56
C PHE A 25 37.49 8.55 -18.71
N LYS A 26 36.89 9.11 -17.63
CA LYS A 26 36.36 10.47 -17.63
C LYS A 26 37.47 11.53 -17.68
N THR A 27 38.60 11.30 -17.00
CA THR A 27 39.77 12.19 -17.05
C THR A 27 40.40 12.19 -18.44
N ALA A 28 40.50 11.04 -19.09
CA ALA A 28 41.02 10.94 -20.47
C ALA A 28 40.10 11.65 -21.50
N ALA A 29 38.77 11.52 -21.35
CA ALA A 29 37.81 12.19 -22.22
C ALA A 29 37.80 13.72 -22.05
N PHE A 30 38.03 14.21 -20.83
CA PHE A 30 38.16 15.64 -20.54
C PHE A 30 39.45 16.23 -21.12
N LEU A 31 40.59 15.56 -20.92
CA LEU A 31 41.88 15.95 -21.52
C LEU A 31 41.81 15.96 -23.06
N HIS A 32 41.08 15.00 -23.66
CA HIS A 32 40.89 14.98 -25.11
C HIS A 32 40.09 16.18 -25.62
N ARG A 33 39.03 16.62 -24.91
CA ARG A 33 38.25 17.81 -25.30
C ARG A 33 39.05 19.11 -25.15
N ILE A 34 39.90 19.23 -24.12
CA ILE A 34 40.79 20.39 -23.96
C ILE A 34 41.82 20.44 -25.10
N SER A 35 42.35 19.29 -25.54
CA SER A 35 43.29 19.25 -26.68
C SER A 35 42.66 19.71 -28.00
N GLN A 36 41.34 19.59 -28.14
CA GLN A 36 40.61 19.94 -29.36
C GLN A 36 40.17 21.41 -29.41
N SER A 37 40.26 22.17 -28.31
CA SER A 37 39.76 23.54 -28.22
C SER A 37 40.83 24.64 -28.29
N VAL A 38 42.08 24.31 -28.67
CA VAL A 38 43.21 25.27 -28.65
C VAL A 38 43.66 25.66 -30.06
N THR A 39 43.68 26.96 -30.33
CA THR A 39 44.25 27.58 -31.54
C THR A 39 45.78 27.70 -31.44
N PRO A 40 46.53 27.71 -32.56
CA PRO A 40 47.97 27.38 -32.61
C PRO A 40 48.93 28.49 -32.15
N GLN A 41 48.56 29.35 -31.18
CA GLN A 41 49.41 30.46 -30.72
C GLN A 41 49.81 30.44 -29.23
N VAL A 42 49.71 29.30 -28.55
CA VAL A 42 50.09 29.19 -27.13
C VAL A 42 51.37 28.35 -26.98
N SER A 43 52.37 28.87 -26.25
CA SER A 43 53.62 28.15 -26.02
C SER A 43 53.38 26.83 -25.26
N PRO A 44 54.15 25.75 -25.54
CA PRO A 44 53.96 24.45 -24.90
C PRO A 44 54.02 24.51 -23.36
N ARG A 45 54.85 25.41 -22.81
CA ARG A 45 54.98 25.62 -21.36
C ARG A 45 53.72 26.25 -20.76
N THR A 46 53.13 27.20 -21.45
CA THR A 46 51.88 27.86 -21.02
C THR A 46 50.71 26.88 -21.08
N PHE A 47 50.66 26.02 -22.11
CA PHE A 47 49.63 24.98 -22.25
C PHE A 47 49.69 23.93 -21.14
N LEU A 48 50.89 23.44 -20.81
CA LEU A 48 51.10 22.51 -19.68
C LEU A 48 50.71 23.14 -18.33
N ALA A 49 51.04 24.41 -18.11
CA ALA A 49 50.65 25.11 -16.89
C ALA A 49 49.13 25.26 -16.76
N VAL A 50 48.43 25.58 -17.85
CA VAL A 50 46.96 25.70 -17.87
C VAL A 50 46.29 24.35 -17.61
N ILE A 51 46.79 23.26 -18.19
CA ILE A 51 46.27 21.90 -17.90
C ILE A 51 46.49 21.56 -16.43
N PHE A 52 47.67 21.82 -15.89
CA PHE A 52 48.01 21.48 -14.51
C PHE A 52 47.12 22.22 -13.50
N VAL A 53 46.91 23.54 -13.72
CA VAL A 53 46.01 24.36 -12.90
C VAL A 53 44.56 23.89 -13.04
N SER A 54 44.11 23.55 -14.26
CA SER A 54 42.74 23.07 -14.50
C SER A 54 42.45 21.73 -13.81
N VAL A 55 43.40 20.81 -13.81
CA VAL A 55 43.28 19.51 -13.13
C VAL A 55 43.27 19.70 -11.61
N GLN A 56 44.15 20.54 -11.06
CA GLN A 56 44.14 20.87 -9.63
C GLN A 56 42.83 21.55 -9.22
N LEU A 57 42.32 22.50 -10.01
CA LEU A 57 41.05 23.18 -9.72
C LEU A 57 39.89 22.17 -9.74
N PHE A 58 39.87 21.25 -10.70
CA PHE A 58 38.83 20.22 -10.80
C PHE A 58 38.88 19.24 -9.63
N SER A 59 40.07 18.82 -9.19
CA SER A 59 40.25 17.98 -8.01
C SER A 59 39.81 18.70 -6.72
N ILE A 60 40.13 19.98 -6.58
CA ILE A 60 39.69 20.80 -5.44
C ILE A 60 38.17 21.01 -5.49
N LEU A 61 37.59 21.31 -6.65
CA LEU A 61 36.14 21.48 -6.81
C LEU A 61 35.40 20.17 -6.53
N SER A 62 35.94 19.03 -6.99
CA SER A 62 35.40 17.70 -6.71
C SER A 62 35.51 17.34 -5.23
N ALA A 63 36.59 17.72 -4.55
CA ALA A 63 36.74 17.53 -3.11
C ALA A 63 35.80 18.44 -2.31
N ILE A 64 35.61 19.69 -2.75
CA ILE A 64 34.66 20.63 -2.15
C ILE A 64 33.21 20.19 -2.41
N LEU A 65 32.88 19.70 -3.61
CA LEU A 65 31.58 19.11 -3.90
C LEU A 65 31.36 17.83 -3.08
N ALA A 66 32.35 16.97 -2.92
CA ALA A 66 32.24 15.79 -2.07
C ALA A 66 32.09 16.17 -0.59
N LEU A 67 32.79 17.21 -0.10
CA LEU A 67 32.65 17.73 1.26
C LEU A 67 31.31 18.47 1.48
N LEU A 68 30.79 19.14 0.45
CA LEU A 68 29.47 19.75 0.45
C LEU A 68 28.38 18.68 0.36
N GLU A 69 28.54 17.64 -0.46
CA GLU A 69 27.67 16.47 -0.50
C GLU A 69 27.70 15.75 0.84
N GLU A 70 28.85 15.59 1.50
CA GLU A 70 28.95 14.96 2.81
C GLU A 70 28.36 15.84 3.93
N ARG A 71 28.52 17.18 3.86
CA ARG A 71 27.90 18.12 4.82
C ARG A 71 26.40 18.31 4.59
N VAL A 72 25.94 18.26 3.34
CA VAL A 72 24.52 18.32 2.96
C VAL A 72 23.87 16.97 3.23
N LEU A 73 24.53 15.83 3.00
CA LEU A 73 24.11 14.52 3.50
C LEU A 73 24.03 14.53 5.03
N ARG A 74 25.03 15.06 5.75
CA ARG A 74 24.96 15.15 7.23
C ARG A 74 23.85 16.08 7.74
N ARG A 75 23.34 17.00 6.93
CA ARG A 75 22.11 17.79 7.23
C ARG A 75 20.82 17.13 6.70
N LEU A 76 20.92 16.09 5.87
CA LEU A 76 19.81 15.30 5.31
C LEU A 76 19.74 13.88 5.92
N LEU A 77 20.61 13.54 6.87
CA LEU A 77 20.59 12.26 7.56
C LEU A 77 19.56 12.31 8.69
N PRO A 78 18.48 11.49 8.66
CA PRO A 78 17.67 11.29 9.84
C PRO A 78 18.58 10.73 10.93
N SER A 79 18.49 11.31 12.12
CA SER A 79 19.25 10.85 13.27
C SER A 79 18.84 9.40 13.60
N GLN A 80 19.58 8.42 13.06
CA GLN A 80 19.66 7.07 13.65
C GLN A 80 20.89 6.84 14.58
N PRO A 81 21.40 7.81 15.38
CA PRO A 81 22.31 7.48 16.47
C PRO A 81 21.61 6.98 17.75
N ASN A 82 20.28 7.16 17.90
CA ASN A 82 19.62 6.92 19.19
C ASN A 82 19.15 5.48 19.42
N ALA A 83 18.81 4.71 18.37
CA ALA A 83 18.45 3.30 18.54
C ALA A 83 19.60 2.50 19.19
N HIS A 84 20.85 2.80 18.82
CA HIS A 84 22.06 2.21 19.40
C HIS A 84 22.32 2.60 20.88
N ILE A 85 21.63 3.60 21.41
CA ILE A 85 21.69 3.98 22.83
C ILE A 85 20.82 3.03 23.65
N TYR A 86 19.57 2.84 23.20
CA TYR A 86 18.59 2.01 23.91
C TYR A 86 18.74 0.51 23.62
N LEU A 87 19.35 0.17 22.48
CA LEU A 87 19.63 -1.18 22.00
C LEU A 87 21.11 -1.28 21.59
N PRO A 88 22.05 -1.33 22.56
CA PRO A 88 23.48 -1.29 22.27
C PRO A 88 23.99 -2.51 21.48
N HIS A 89 23.31 -3.67 21.58
CA HIS A 89 23.65 -4.88 20.84
C HIS A 89 23.55 -4.69 19.31
N LEU A 90 22.79 -3.70 18.84
CA LEU A 90 22.72 -3.36 17.41
C LEU A 90 24.07 -2.89 16.82
N LYS A 91 25.06 -2.56 17.66
CA LYS A 91 26.41 -2.21 17.21
C LYS A 91 27.25 -3.42 16.81
N GLU A 92 26.83 -4.62 17.21
CA GLU A 92 27.55 -5.87 16.92
C GLU A 92 27.39 -6.29 15.46
N HIS A 93 26.33 -5.83 14.77
CA HIS A 93 26.03 -6.19 13.39
C HIS A 93 25.54 -4.97 12.58
N GLU A 94 26.22 -4.63 11.48
CA GLU A 94 25.89 -3.45 10.64
C GLU A 94 24.52 -3.53 9.94
N ASP A 95 23.95 -4.73 9.83
CA ASP A 95 22.66 -5.01 9.20
C ASP A 95 21.49 -5.05 10.20
N SER A 96 21.74 -4.88 11.51
CA SER A 96 20.70 -5.00 12.56
C SER A 96 19.48 -4.08 12.36
N LEU A 97 19.66 -2.91 11.74
CA LEU A 97 18.57 -1.95 11.46
C LEU A 97 18.05 -2.02 10.01
N LYS A 98 18.55 -2.97 9.21
CA LYS A 98 18.15 -3.12 7.80
C LYS A 98 17.21 -4.31 7.65
N PRO A 99 16.19 -4.23 6.78
CA PRO A 99 15.40 -5.39 6.44
C PRO A 99 16.26 -6.36 5.64
N ILE A 100 16.29 -7.63 6.05
CA ILE A 100 17.04 -8.69 5.36
C ILE A 100 16.28 -9.23 4.15
N VAL A 101 14.96 -9.11 4.18
CA VAL A 101 14.07 -9.52 3.11
C VAL A 101 13.30 -8.31 2.66
N HIS A 102 13.24 -8.14 1.34
CA HIS A 102 12.51 -7.07 0.73
C HIS A 102 11.83 -7.57 -0.55
N LEU A 103 10.51 -7.56 -0.55
CA LEU A 103 9.70 -7.85 -1.72
C LEU A 103 8.85 -6.62 -2.04
N GLY A 104 8.76 -6.25 -3.31
CA GLY A 104 8.05 -5.05 -3.77
C GLY A 104 8.98 -4.06 -4.46
N LYS A 105 8.53 -2.82 -4.64
CA LYS A 105 9.18 -1.83 -5.53
C LYS A 105 9.94 -0.71 -4.81
N ARG A 106 10.02 -0.72 -3.47
CA ARG A 106 10.65 0.34 -2.67
C ARG A 106 10.10 1.73 -3.00
N ARG A 107 8.78 1.83 -3.15
CA ARG A 107 8.14 3.11 -3.46
C ARG A 107 8.36 4.09 -2.31
N THR A 108 8.58 5.33 -2.70
CA THR A 108 8.74 6.50 -1.83
C THR A 108 7.97 7.68 -2.44
N GLY A 109 7.76 8.73 -1.66
CA GLY A 109 7.02 9.93 -2.10
C GLY A 109 5.51 9.73 -2.18
N VAL A 110 4.95 8.76 -1.46
CA VAL A 110 3.50 8.57 -1.34
C VAL A 110 2.92 9.41 -0.19
N SER A 111 1.64 9.74 -0.25
CA SER A 111 0.97 10.43 0.86
C SER A 111 0.88 9.53 2.10
N LEU A 112 0.48 8.27 1.93
CA LEU A 112 0.18 7.35 3.03
C LEU A 112 1.02 6.08 3.00
N VAL A 113 1.59 5.71 4.15
CA VAL A 113 2.27 4.44 4.39
C VAL A 113 1.50 3.66 5.46
N LEU A 114 0.92 2.52 5.10
CA LEU A 114 0.21 1.65 6.06
C LEU A 114 1.15 0.55 6.55
N GLY A 115 1.46 0.53 7.85
CA GLY A 115 2.24 -0.53 8.47
C GLY A 115 1.35 -1.67 8.95
N VAL A 116 1.54 -2.88 8.42
CA VAL A 116 0.78 -4.09 8.78
C VAL A 116 1.75 -5.16 9.30
N PRO A 117 2.03 -5.18 10.61
CA PRO A 117 2.86 -6.21 11.23
C PRO A 117 2.10 -7.53 11.30
N THR A 118 2.80 -8.64 11.06
CA THR A 118 2.23 -9.98 11.08
C THR A 118 3.18 -10.97 11.76
N VAL A 119 2.60 -11.90 12.52
CA VAL A 119 3.29 -12.98 13.23
C VAL A 119 2.51 -14.28 13.05
N HIS A 120 3.22 -15.40 13.10
CA HIS A 120 2.60 -16.71 13.00
C HIS A 120 1.60 -16.94 14.14
N ARG A 121 0.38 -17.35 13.78
CA ARG A 121 -0.67 -17.78 14.70
C ARG A 121 -0.95 -19.26 14.45
N GLN A 122 -1.12 -20.03 15.52
CA GLN A 122 -1.33 -21.48 15.43
C GLN A 122 -2.65 -21.87 14.73
N LYS A 123 -3.69 -21.03 14.85
CA LYS A 123 -5.05 -21.39 14.39
C LYS A 123 -5.37 -20.92 12.97
N GLN A 124 -5.17 -19.63 12.69
CA GLN A 124 -5.50 -19.02 11.40
C GLN A 124 -4.70 -17.75 11.16
N SER A 125 -4.54 -17.38 9.89
CA SER A 125 -3.98 -16.09 9.46
C SER A 125 -5.08 -15.19 8.94
N TYR A 126 -5.05 -13.92 9.34
CA TYR A 126 -6.00 -12.89 8.88
C TYR A 126 -5.43 -11.98 7.80
N LEU A 127 -4.12 -12.12 7.51
CA LEU A 127 -3.35 -11.18 6.71
C LEU A 127 -3.95 -10.95 5.31
N VAL A 128 -4.35 -12.02 4.61
CA VAL A 128 -4.93 -11.89 3.26
C VAL A 128 -6.22 -11.10 3.30
N ASN A 129 -7.10 -11.39 4.25
CA ASN A 129 -8.38 -10.71 4.38
C ASN A 129 -8.18 -9.22 4.69
N THR A 130 -7.25 -8.90 5.59
CA THR A 130 -6.86 -7.52 5.91
C THR A 130 -6.32 -6.80 4.68
N LEU A 131 -5.39 -7.40 3.93
CA LEU A 131 -4.82 -6.81 2.73
C LEU A 131 -5.86 -6.62 1.63
N GLN A 132 -6.74 -7.60 1.45
CA GLN A 132 -7.84 -7.50 0.52
C GLN A 132 -8.80 -6.37 0.88
N SER A 133 -9.16 -6.24 2.17
CA SER A 133 -10.00 -5.14 2.67
C SER A 133 -9.36 -3.77 2.41
N LEU A 134 -8.05 -3.64 2.69
CA LEU A 134 -7.30 -2.41 2.43
C LEU A 134 -7.16 -2.07 0.94
N LEU A 135 -7.15 -3.08 0.06
CA LEU A 135 -7.03 -2.90 -1.39
C LEU A 135 -8.38 -2.74 -2.10
N TYR A 136 -9.47 -3.15 -1.46
CA TYR A 136 -10.77 -3.37 -2.10
C TYR A 136 -11.29 -2.14 -2.83
N ASP A 137 -11.26 -0.98 -2.16
CA ASP A 137 -11.89 0.26 -2.63
C ASP A 137 -10.88 1.27 -3.21
N LEU A 138 -9.58 0.93 -3.23
CA LEU A 138 -8.57 1.84 -3.75
C LEU A 138 -8.63 1.94 -5.28
N SER A 139 -8.87 3.17 -5.76
CA SER A 139 -8.75 3.55 -7.17
C SER A 139 -7.31 3.42 -7.67
N THR A 140 -7.14 3.47 -8.99
CA THR A 140 -5.81 3.44 -9.63
C THR A 140 -4.91 4.61 -9.19
N ALA A 141 -5.48 5.78 -8.91
CA ALA A 141 -4.74 6.94 -8.42
C ALA A 141 -4.29 6.73 -6.97
N GLU A 142 -5.19 6.27 -6.09
CA GLU A 142 -4.88 6.02 -4.68
C GLU A 142 -3.85 4.89 -4.51
N ARG A 143 -3.94 3.83 -5.33
CA ARG A 143 -2.91 2.76 -5.37
C ARG A 143 -1.51 3.28 -5.69
N LYS A 144 -1.39 4.39 -6.43
CA LYS A 144 -0.12 5.08 -6.73
C LYS A 144 0.32 6.04 -5.63
N ASP A 145 -0.56 6.41 -4.72
CA ASP A 145 -0.31 7.34 -3.61
C ASP A 145 -0.35 6.68 -2.21
N ILE A 146 -0.32 5.35 -2.18
CA ILE A 146 -0.24 4.54 -0.97
C ILE A 146 0.80 3.42 -1.10
N VAL A 147 1.44 3.07 0.01
CA VAL A 147 2.21 1.83 0.18
C VAL A 147 1.76 1.11 1.44
N ILE A 148 1.48 -0.19 1.33
CA ILE A 148 1.19 -1.09 2.44
C ILE A 148 2.45 -1.92 2.72
N VAL A 149 3.06 -1.70 3.87
CA VAL A 149 4.25 -2.41 4.32
C VAL A 149 3.83 -3.56 5.23
N VAL A 150 3.87 -4.78 4.70
CA VAL A 150 3.70 -6.02 5.46
C VAL A 150 5.01 -6.32 6.17
N PHE A 151 5.02 -6.16 7.50
CA PHE A 151 6.18 -6.46 8.33
C PHE A 151 6.05 -7.83 8.96
N VAL A 152 6.80 -8.79 8.43
CA VAL A 152 6.88 -10.14 9.00
C VAL A 152 7.81 -10.07 10.20
N ALA A 153 7.23 -9.98 11.39
CA ALA A 153 7.95 -9.77 12.65
C ALA A 153 8.59 -11.07 13.19
N GLU A 154 8.98 -11.98 12.30
CA GLU A 154 9.63 -13.25 12.58
C GLU A 154 10.62 -13.58 11.45
N VAL A 155 11.73 -14.23 11.79
CA VAL A 155 12.80 -14.59 10.84
C VAL A 155 12.81 -16.10 10.52
N THR A 156 11.65 -16.75 10.67
CA THR A 156 11.49 -18.21 10.57
C THR A 156 10.81 -18.62 9.26
N ILE A 157 10.47 -19.92 9.15
CA ILE A 157 9.68 -20.51 8.05
C ILE A 157 8.40 -19.70 7.74
N TYR A 158 7.84 -18.99 8.72
CA TYR A 158 6.65 -18.17 8.53
C TYR A 158 6.81 -17.12 7.42
N LEU A 159 8.02 -16.57 7.22
CA LEU A 159 8.29 -15.65 6.13
C LEU A 159 8.01 -16.26 4.76
N LEU A 160 8.39 -17.53 4.57
CA LEU A 160 8.10 -18.26 3.33
C LEU A 160 6.59 -18.48 3.16
N THR A 161 5.89 -18.78 4.25
CA THR A 161 4.42 -18.90 4.24
C THR A 161 3.78 -17.58 3.79
N VAL A 162 4.16 -16.44 4.40
CA VAL A 162 3.65 -15.12 4.01
C VAL A 162 3.95 -14.85 2.53
N TYR A 163 5.16 -15.15 2.06
CA TYR A 163 5.53 -14.98 0.65
C TYR A 163 4.63 -15.80 -0.29
N LEU A 164 4.40 -17.07 0.02
CA LEU A 164 3.54 -17.95 -0.77
C LEU A 164 2.08 -17.48 -0.74
N THR A 165 1.59 -17.07 0.43
CA THR A 165 0.25 -16.53 0.62
C THR A 165 0.03 -15.26 -0.23
N LEU A 166 1.02 -14.38 -0.32
CA LEU A 166 0.94 -13.16 -1.13
C LEU A 166 0.99 -13.40 -2.64
N ARG A 167 1.26 -14.63 -3.10
CA ARG A 167 1.04 -15.01 -4.52
C ARG A 167 -0.42 -14.94 -4.94
N SER A 168 -1.35 -14.94 -3.99
CA SER A 168 -2.77 -14.66 -4.25
C SER A 168 -3.07 -13.19 -4.60
N LEU A 169 -2.11 -12.28 -4.38
CA LEU A 169 -2.23 -10.84 -4.67
C LEU A 169 -1.11 -10.34 -5.60
N PRO A 170 -0.89 -10.98 -6.77
CA PRO A 170 0.29 -10.75 -7.60
C PRO A 170 0.32 -9.33 -8.18
N ASP A 171 -0.85 -8.77 -8.54
CA ASP A 171 -0.98 -7.41 -9.05
C ASP A 171 -0.60 -6.36 -7.99
N ALA A 172 -0.93 -6.60 -6.72
CA ALA A 172 -0.62 -5.67 -5.64
C ALA A 172 0.88 -5.64 -5.31
N VAL A 173 1.54 -6.81 -5.32
CA VAL A 173 2.99 -6.90 -5.10
C VAL A 173 3.77 -6.35 -6.32
N SER A 174 3.34 -6.69 -7.54
CA SER A 174 4.04 -6.26 -8.77
C SER A 174 3.93 -4.76 -9.04
N SER A 175 2.76 -4.14 -8.76
CA SER A 175 2.57 -2.69 -8.80
C SER A 175 3.31 -1.94 -7.67
N GLY A 176 3.77 -2.66 -6.65
CA GLY A 176 4.46 -2.10 -5.50
C GLY A 176 3.54 -1.39 -4.50
N VAL A 177 2.22 -1.57 -4.59
CA VAL A 177 1.31 -1.09 -3.53
C VAL A 177 1.49 -1.91 -2.25
N ILE A 178 1.84 -3.20 -2.36
CA ILE A 178 2.28 -4.02 -1.22
C ILE A 178 3.80 -4.20 -1.28
N GLU A 179 4.44 -4.00 -0.14
CA GLU A 179 5.82 -4.37 0.13
C GLU A 179 5.87 -5.34 1.32
N VAL A 180 6.83 -6.26 1.30
CA VAL A 180 7.06 -7.20 2.41
C VAL A 180 8.47 -7.03 2.91
N ILE A 181 8.60 -6.83 4.21
CA ILE A 181 9.89 -6.76 4.88
C ILE A 181 9.93 -7.66 6.11
N SER A 182 11.13 -8.08 6.47
CA SER A 182 11.42 -8.80 7.71
C SER A 182 12.73 -8.24 8.29
N PRO A 183 12.81 -8.04 9.63
CA PRO A 183 13.99 -7.46 10.25
C PRO A 183 15.14 -8.47 10.27
N SER A 184 16.38 -8.00 10.42
CA SER A 184 17.52 -8.88 10.74
C SER A 184 17.26 -9.64 12.05
N PRO A 185 17.69 -10.91 12.19
CA PRO A 185 17.62 -11.60 13.49
C PRO A 185 18.36 -10.84 14.59
N HIS A 186 19.39 -10.09 14.20
CA HIS A 186 20.23 -9.27 15.08
C HIS A 186 19.56 -7.96 15.53
N TYR A 187 18.33 -7.69 15.08
CA TYR A 187 17.56 -6.53 15.55
C TYR A 187 17.10 -6.72 17.01
N TYR A 188 16.63 -7.91 17.36
CA TYR A 188 16.05 -8.14 18.68
C TYR A 188 17.14 -8.39 19.74
N PRO A 189 17.04 -7.78 20.94
CA PRO A 189 17.88 -8.14 22.07
C PRO A 189 17.46 -9.51 22.63
N ASP A 190 18.23 -10.03 23.58
CA ASP A 190 17.78 -11.16 24.40
C ASP A 190 16.55 -10.76 25.24
N LEU A 191 15.42 -11.42 24.97
CA LEU A 191 14.13 -11.22 25.64
C LEU A 191 13.85 -12.27 26.73
N SER A 192 14.81 -13.14 27.06
CA SER A 192 14.62 -14.21 28.06
C SER A 192 14.59 -13.68 29.51
N ASN A 193 15.32 -12.59 29.78
CA ASN A 193 15.55 -12.03 31.12
C ASN A 193 14.76 -10.73 31.37
N LEU A 194 13.49 -10.70 30.99
CA LEU A 194 12.61 -9.54 31.23
C LEU A 194 12.01 -9.58 32.64
N LYS A 195 11.92 -8.41 33.28
CA LYS A 195 11.26 -8.23 34.58
C LYS A 195 9.74 -8.31 34.43
N GLU A 196 9.10 -9.14 35.25
CA GLU A 196 7.64 -9.19 35.33
C GLU A 196 7.07 -7.90 35.92
N THR A 197 6.03 -7.36 35.29
CA THR A 197 5.36 -6.13 35.73
C THR A 197 3.84 -6.26 35.55
N PHE A 198 3.07 -5.45 36.26
CA PHE A 198 1.60 -5.41 36.18
C PHE A 198 0.88 -6.73 36.48
N GLY A 199 1.55 -7.68 37.13
CA GLY A 199 1.02 -9.03 37.34
C GLY A 199 0.99 -9.89 36.07
N ASP A 200 1.63 -9.45 34.99
CA ASP A 200 1.69 -10.18 33.74
C ASP A 200 2.71 -11.32 33.82
N PRO A 201 2.40 -12.52 33.29
CA PRO A 201 3.38 -13.61 33.18
C PRO A 201 4.50 -13.24 32.21
N LYS A 202 5.69 -13.85 32.38
CA LYS A 202 6.85 -13.65 31.47
C LYS A 202 6.49 -13.65 29.98
N GLU A 203 5.64 -14.57 29.52
CA GLU A 203 5.23 -14.65 28.11
C GLU A 203 4.53 -13.38 27.63
N ARG A 204 3.65 -12.81 28.45
CA ARG A 204 2.94 -11.57 28.12
C ARG A 204 3.89 -10.37 28.16
N VAL A 205 4.82 -10.34 29.10
CA VAL A 205 5.88 -9.31 29.18
C VAL A 205 6.79 -9.35 27.96
N ARG A 206 7.21 -10.55 27.55
CA ARG A 206 7.96 -10.78 26.31
C ARG A 206 7.18 -10.30 25.09
N TRP A 207 5.90 -10.69 24.99
CA TRP A 207 5.02 -10.29 23.89
C TRP A 207 4.90 -8.77 23.76
N ARG A 208 4.57 -8.04 24.84
CA ARG A 208 4.43 -6.57 24.80
C ARG A 208 5.77 -5.85 24.55
N THR A 209 6.87 -6.41 25.06
CA THR A 209 8.22 -5.86 24.82
C THR A 209 8.63 -6.02 23.36
N LYS A 210 8.37 -7.19 22.78
CA LYS A 210 8.62 -7.45 21.36
C LYS A 210 7.76 -6.54 20.47
N GLN A 211 6.48 -6.35 20.80
CA GLN A 211 5.59 -5.48 20.03
C GLN A 211 6.11 -4.03 19.97
N ASN A 212 6.66 -3.48 21.06
CA ASN A 212 7.32 -2.18 21.05
C ASN A 212 8.44 -2.11 20.01
N LEU A 213 9.28 -3.14 19.94
CA LEU A 213 10.39 -3.23 19.00
C LEU A 213 9.91 -3.42 17.55
N ASP A 214 8.88 -4.25 17.35
CA ASP A 214 8.27 -4.52 16.04
C ASP A 214 7.75 -3.23 15.39
N TYR A 215 6.96 -2.46 16.14
CA TYR A 215 6.38 -1.22 15.64
C TYR A 215 7.44 -0.15 15.46
N SER A 216 8.44 -0.10 16.36
CA SER A 216 9.59 0.81 16.22
C SER A 216 10.37 0.57 14.93
N PHE A 217 10.66 -0.70 14.58
CA PHE A 217 11.34 -1.03 13.32
C PHE A 217 10.53 -0.59 12.10
N LEU A 218 9.23 -0.89 12.12
CA LEU A 218 8.32 -0.60 11.02
C LEU A 218 8.15 0.93 10.82
N MET A 219 8.01 1.69 11.91
CA MET A 219 7.97 3.15 11.88
C MET A 219 9.26 3.75 11.32
N LEU A 220 10.43 3.27 11.75
CA LEU A 220 11.71 3.74 11.22
C LEU A 220 11.87 3.42 9.73
N TYR A 221 11.43 2.25 9.29
CA TYR A 221 11.43 1.88 7.87
C TYR A 221 10.49 2.78 7.05
N ALA A 222 9.32 3.12 7.58
CA ALA A 222 8.33 3.96 6.91
C ALA A 222 8.73 5.44 6.81
N GLN A 223 9.67 5.92 7.64
CA GLN A 223 10.04 7.32 7.75
C GLN A 223 10.34 7.99 6.41
N SER A 224 11.08 7.31 5.52
CA SER A 224 11.51 7.86 4.23
C SER A 224 10.54 7.58 3.07
N LYS A 225 9.40 6.94 3.34
CA LYS A 225 8.50 6.44 2.29
C LYS A 225 7.38 7.38 1.92
N GLY A 226 6.84 8.13 2.89
CA GLY A 226 5.71 9.00 2.61
C GLY A 226 5.56 10.13 3.61
N THR A 227 4.49 10.90 3.46
CA THR A 227 4.19 12.06 4.31
C THR A 227 3.60 11.64 5.66
N TYR A 228 2.73 10.62 5.64
CA TYR A 228 2.08 10.10 6.84
C TYR A 228 2.24 8.58 6.94
N TYR A 229 2.34 8.11 8.18
CA TYR A 229 2.40 6.70 8.53
C TYR A 229 1.17 6.31 9.35
N VAL A 230 0.55 5.18 9.03
CA VAL A 230 -0.58 4.63 9.79
C VAL A 230 -0.19 3.25 10.31
N GLN A 231 -0.20 3.09 11.63
CA GLN A 231 0.00 1.79 12.26
C GLN A 231 -1.33 1.01 12.23
N LEU A 232 -1.32 -0.17 11.62
CA LEU A 232 -2.42 -1.13 11.59
C LEU A 232 -1.95 -2.47 12.20
N GLU A 233 -2.85 -3.45 12.18
CA GLU A 233 -2.62 -4.85 12.54
C GLU A 233 -3.06 -5.75 11.37
N ASP A 234 -2.64 -7.01 11.36
CA ASP A 234 -2.95 -7.95 10.26
C ASP A 234 -4.33 -8.61 10.35
N ASP A 235 -5.17 -8.19 11.30
CA ASP A 235 -6.51 -8.72 11.59
C ASP A 235 -7.56 -7.62 11.68
N ILE A 236 -7.55 -6.70 10.71
CA ILE A 236 -8.50 -5.59 10.62
C ILE A 236 -9.34 -5.64 9.34
N VAL A 237 -10.49 -4.97 9.40
CA VAL A 237 -11.28 -4.60 8.22
C VAL A 237 -11.32 -3.07 8.17
N ALA A 238 -11.04 -2.51 7.00
CA ALA A 238 -11.15 -1.08 6.74
C ALA A 238 -12.58 -0.70 6.36
N LYS A 239 -12.93 0.58 6.46
CA LYS A 239 -14.19 1.12 5.94
C LYS A 239 -14.02 1.48 4.47
N GLN A 240 -15.09 1.39 3.68
CA GLN A 240 -15.09 1.93 2.33
C GLN A 240 -14.72 3.44 2.34
N GLY A 241 -13.92 3.89 1.37
CA GLY A 241 -13.46 5.27 1.29
C GLY A 241 -12.47 5.70 2.39
N PHE A 242 -11.83 4.76 3.10
CA PHE A 242 -10.93 5.11 4.21
C PHE A 242 -9.77 6.02 3.76
N PHE A 243 -9.23 5.82 2.55
CA PHE A 243 -8.12 6.61 2.03
C PHE A 243 -8.50 8.09 1.90
N GLU A 244 -9.58 8.37 1.17
CA GLU A 244 -10.10 9.73 0.97
C GLU A 244 -10.55 10.36 2.29
N SER A 245 -11.22 9.58 3.16
CA SER A 245 -11.67 10.05 4.48
C SER A 245 -10.49 10.51 5.34
N MET A 246 -9.40 9.72 5.41
CA MET A 246 -8.20 10.09 6.15
C MET A 246 -7.55 11.34 5.55
N LYS A 247 -7.37 11.39 4.23
CA LYS A 247 -6.77 12.53 3.53
C LYS A 247 -7.55 13.83 3.77
N THR A 248 -8.87 13.77 3.61
CA THR A 248 -9.76 14.92 3.81
C THR A 248 -9.68 15.40 5.26
N TYR A 249 -9.70 14.49 6.23
CA TYR A 249 -9.60 14.85 7.63
C TYR A 249 -8.24 15.49 7.98
N ILE A 250 -7.15 14.96 7.42
CA ILE A 250 -5.81 15.56 7.57
C ILE A 250 -5.83 16.99 7.06
N GLU A 251 -6.38 17.21 5.85
CA GLU A 251 -6.48 18.53 5.23
C GLU A 251 -7.29 19.53 6.09
N GLN A 252 -8.37 19.06 6.71
CA GLN A 252 -9.21 19.87 7.60
C GLN A 252 -8.46 20.38 8.84
N VAL A 253 -7.51 19.61 9.37
CA VAL A 253 -6.77 19.94 10.60
C VAL A 253 -5.30 20.31 10.34
N LEU A 254 -4.93 20.63 9.08
CA LEU A 254 -3.57 20.98 8.69
C LEU A 254 -3.01 22.19 9.46
N SER A 255 -3.85 23.17 9.78
CA SER A 255 -3.48 24.39 10.52
C SER A 255 -3.42 24.20 12.03
N GLU A 256 -3.87 23.05 12.54
CA GLU A 256 -3.95 22.78 13.97
C GLU A 256 -2.72 22.02 14.47
N GLU A 257 -2.38 22.20 15.75
CA GLU A 257 -1.39 21.37 16.40
C GLU A 257 -2.01 20.01 16.77
N TRP A 258 -1.31 18.94 16.38
CA TRP A 258 -1.64 17.56 16.74
C TRP A 258 -0.37 16.71 16.76
N LEU A 259 -0.34 15.64 17.56
CA LEU A 259 0.75 14.67 17.57
C LEU A 259 0.41 13.45 16.70
N PHE A 260 -0.81 12.94 16.83
CA PHE A 260 -1.32 11.85 15.99
C PHE A 260 -2.84 11.93 15.86
N MET A 261 -3.34 11.31 14.79
CA MET A 261 -4.78 11.12 14.59
C MET A 261 -5.16 9.67 14.84
N GLU A 262 -6.37 9.46 15.32
CA GLU A 262 -6.91 8.16 15.67
C GLU A 262 -8.13 7.86 14.82
N PHE A 263 -8.02 6.85 13.95
CA PHE A 263 -9.09 6.33 13.09
C PHE A 263 -9.68 5.01 13.61
N SER A 264 -9.22 4.54 14.77
CA SER A 264 -9.85 3.50 15.60
C SER A 264 -9.48 3.71 17.07
N GLN A 265 -10.46 3.54 17.96
CA GLN A 265 -10.28 3.60 19.41
C GLN A 265 -9.74 2.32 20.03
N LEU A 266 -9.59 1.25 19.24
CA LEU A 266 -9.08 -0.03 19.72
C LEU A 266 -7.56 -0.06 19.70
N GLY A 267 -6.95 -0.04 20.89
CA GLY A 267 -5.50 -0.21 21.07
C GLY A 267 -4.70 0.72 20.16
N PHE A 268 -3.74 0.16 19.44
CA PHE A 268 -2.81 0.91 18.58
C PHE A 268 -3.26 0.94 17.10
N ILE A 269 -4.41 0.36 16.77
CA ILE A 269 -4.90 0.29 15.40
C ILE A 269 -5.30 1.70 14.92
N GLY A 270 -5.02 2.00 13.66
CA GLY A 270 -5.50 3.21 12.99
C GLY A 270 -4.87 4.49 13.54
N LYS A 271 -3.65 4.41 14.08
CA LYS A 271 -2.92 5.58 14.60
C LYS A 271 -2.09 6.17 13.47
N LEU A 272 -2.43 7.39 13.06
CA LEU A 272 -1.77 8.12 11.99
C LEU A 272 -0.80 9.16 12.55
N PHE A 273 0.42 9.16 12.03
CA PHE A 273 1.52 10.04 12.41
C PHE A 273 2.08 10.75 11.19
N ARG A 274 2.64 11.95 11.36
CA ARG A 274 3.58 12.50 10.36
C ARG A 274 4.86 11.68 10.40
N THR A 275 5.39 11.32 9.24
CA THR A 275 6.67 10.57 9.18
C THR A 275 7.84 11.38 9.77
N SER A 276 7.75 12.72 9.75
CA SER A 276 8.69 13.63 10.42
C SER A 276 8.72 13.47 11.93
N ASP A 277 7.62 13.04 12.55
CA ASP A 277 7.48 12.94 14.01
C ASP A 277 7.89 11.54 14.53
N LEU A 278 7.98 10.55 13.64
CA LEU A 278 8.32 9.16 13.98
C LEU A 278 9.64 9.02 14.75
N PRO A 279 10.74 9.73 14.44
CA PRO A 279 11.98 9.57 15.20
C PRO A 279 11.84 9.83 16.70
N MET A 280 11.13 10.90 17.07
CA MET A 280 10.90 11.24 18.48
C MET A 280 9.99 10.22 19.16
N ILE A 281 8.94 9.78 18.47
CA ILE A 281 7.99 8.79 18.98
C ILE A 281 8.68 7.43 19.18
N VAL A 282 9.44 6.98 18.18
CA VAL A 282 10.20 5.72 18.24
C VAL A 282 11.27 5.79 19.33
N GLU A 283 11.96 6.91 19.49
CA GLU A 283 12.92 7.08 20.58
C GLU A 283 12.26 6.89 21.96
N PHE A 284 11.09 7.48 22.18
CA PHE A 284 10.34 7.27 23.42
C PHE A 284 9.92 5.80 23.59
N PHE A 285 9.49 5.13 22.52
CA PHE A 285 9.14 3.70 22.56
C PHE A 285 10.35 2.82 22.89
N LEU A 286 11.50 3.09 22.29
CA LEU A 286 12.74 2.36 22.55
C LEU A 286 13.27 2.62 23.97
N MET A 287 13.12 3.84 24.50
CA MET A 287 13.52 4.17 25.87
C MET A 287 12.79 3.31 26.92
N PHE A 288 11.50 3.05 26.71
CA PHE A 288 10.64 2.35 27.68
C PHE A 288 10.11 1.00 27.17
N HIS A 289 10.76 0.40 26.17
CA HIS A 289 10.24 -0.80 25.48
C HIS A 289 10.02 -2.00 26.41
N LYS A 290 10.76 -2.10 27.53
CA LYS A 290 10.63 -3.17 28.53
C LYS A 290 9.56 -2.85 29.58
N ASP A 291 9.23 -1.57 29.78
CA ASP A 291 8.50 -1.11 30.95
C ASP A 291 6.98 -1.13 30.75
N LYS A 292 6.48 -0.71 29.58
CA LYS A 292 5.04 -0.60 29.31
C LYS A 292 4.66 -1.08 27.91
N PRO A 293 3.42 -1.54 27.69
CA PRO A 293 2.88 -1.77 26.34
C PRO A 293 2.87 -0.48 25.50
N ILE A 294 2.91 -0.63 24.17
CA ILE A 294 3.05 0.49 23.24
C ILE A 294 1.91 1.51 23.32
N ASP A 295 0.67 1.05 23.54
CA ASP A 295 -0.51 1.90 23.72
C ASP A 295 -0.35 2.85 24.90
N TRP A 296 0.20 2.33 25.99
CA TRP A 296 0.43 3.12 27.19
C TRP A 296 1.58 4.10 26.93
N LEU A 297 2.66 3.66 26.28
CA LEU A 297 3.76 4.56 25.94
C LEU A 297 3.28 5.75 25.09
N LEU A 298 2.41 5.53 24.12
CA LEU A 298 1.84 6.61 23.32
C LEU A 298 1.00 7.59 24.16
N ASP A 299 0.18 7.10 25.08
CA ASP A 299 -0.56 7.96 26.01
C ASP A 299 0.37 8.72 26.98
N HIS A 300 1.49 8.11 27.40
CA HIS A 300 2.49 8.78 28.24
C HIS A 300 3.21 9.90 27.49
N ILE A 301 3.45 9.79 26.18
CA ILE A 301 3.97 10.91 25.38
C ILE A 301 3.03 12.11 25.49
N LEU A 302 1.72 11.91 25.36
CA LEU A 302 0.74 12.98 25.51
C LEU A 302 0.75 13.54 26.94
N TRP A 303 0.77 12.67 27.96
CA TRP A 303 0.79 13.09 29.35
C TRP A 303 1.98 14.00 29.65
N VAL A 304 3.19 13.60 29.24
CA VAL A 304 4.42 14.38 29.45
C VAL A 304 4.39 15.70 28.68
N LYS A 305 3.73 15.75 27.52
CA LYS A 305 3.68 16.97 26.70
C LYS A 305 2.70 18.02 27.21
N VAL A 306 1.53 17.62 27.70
CA VAL A 306 0.43 18.58 27.93
C VAL A 306 -0.28 18.48 29.27
N CYS A 307 -0.10 17.41 30.05
CA CYS A 307 -0.81 17.30 31.32
C CYS A 307 -0.07 18.03 32.44
N ASN A 308 -0.77 18.98 33.08
CA ASN A 308 -0.29 19.62 34.29
C ASN A 308 -0.56 18.72 35.51
N PRO A 309 0.46 18.27 36.27
CA PRO A 309 0.29 17.41 37.45
C PRO A 309 -0.54 18.05 38.59
N GLU A 310 -0.67 19.37 38.61
CA GLU A 310 -1.45 20.11 39.60
C GLU A 310 -2.95 20.24 39.23
N LYS A 311 -3.33 19.77 38.05
CA LYS A 311 -4.71 19.84 37.53
C LYS A 311 -5.38 18.48 37.55
N ASP A 312 -6.71 18.50 37.45
CA ASP A 312 -7.51 17.28 37.48
C ASP A 312 -7.40 16.45 36.18
N LEU A 313 -7.89 15.21 36.25
CA LEU A 313 -7.88 14.29 35.13
C LEU A 313 -8.68 14.83 33.93
N LYS A 314 -9.74 15.59 34.17
CA LYS A 314 -10.58 16.16 33.12
C LYS A 314 -9.79 17.18 32.29
N HIS A 315 -9.04 18.05 32.94
CA HIS A 315 -8.14 18.98 32.28
C HIS A 315 -7.10 18.23 31.43
N CYS A 316 -6.38 17.27 32.02
CA CYS A 316 -5.40 16.47 31.28
C CYS A 316 -6.03 15.77 30.06
N ASN A 317 -7.22 15.18 30.19
CA ASN A 317 -7.90 14.53 29.07
C ASN A 317 -8.29 15.51 27.95
N ASN A 318 -8.70 16.73 28.30
CA ASN A 318 -9.03 17.76 27.32
C ASN A 318 -7.78 18.23 26.55
N GLU A 319 -6.67 18.45 27.27
CA GLU A 319 -5.39 18.83 26.64
C GLU A 319 -4.88 17.70 25.73
N LYS A 320 -4.94 16.44 26.20
CA LYS A 320 -4.58 15.28 25.38
C LYS A 320 -5.43 15.19 24.11
N ALA A 321 -6.72 15.50 24.18
CA ALA A 321 -7.63 15.45 23.01
C ALA A 321 -7.30 16.49 21.93
N GLN A 322 -6.59 17.57 22.27
CA GLN A 322 -6.11 18.54 21.27
C GLN A 322 -4.94 17.96 20.47
N LEU A 323 -4.03 17.22 21.11
CA LEU A 323 -2.91 16.55 20.43
C LEU A 323 -3.29 15.19 19.82
N LYS A 324 -4.32 14.54 20.36
CA LYS A 324 -4.87 13.26 19.91
C LYS A 324 -6.23 13.48 19.25
N ARG A 325 -6.23 13.74 17.95
CA ARG A 325 -7.46 14.00 17.20
C ARG A 325 -8.14 12.69 16.79
N THR A 326 -9.36 12.47 17.26
CA THR A 326 -10.12 11.26 16.94
C THR A 326 -11.09 11.54 15.79
N TYR A 327 -10.95 10.78 14.70
CA TYR A 327 -11.91 10.79 13.60
C TYR A 327 -13.12 9.92 13.95
N LYS A 328 -14.31 10.38 13.55
CA LYS A 328 -15.56 9.63 13.71
C LYS A 328 -16.38 9.68 12.41
N PRO A 329 -16.95 8.55 11.96
CA PRO A 329 -16.89 7.20 12.53
C PRO A 329 -15.51 6.54 12.37
N SER A 330 -15.18 5.54 13.19
CA SER A 330 -13.93 4.78 13.05
C SER A 330 -13.83 4.14 11.66
N LEU A 331 -12.62 4.12 11.09
CA LEU A 331 -12.35 3.57 9.76
C LEU A 331 -11.77 2.17 9.79
N PHE A 332 -11.38 1.67 10.95
CA PHE A 332 -10.80 0.33 11.11
C PHE A 332 -11.46 -0.43 12.25
N GLN A 333 -11.71 -1.72 12.04
CA GLN A 333 -12.25 -2.64 13.04
C GLN A 333 -11.38 -3.88 13.13
N HIS A 334 -10.98 -4.24 14.34
CA HIS A 334 -10.32 -5.51 14.62
C HIS A 334 -11.30 -6.68 14.49
N VAL A 335 -10.94 -7.70 13.72
CA VAL A 335 -11.77 -8.90 13.47
C VAL A 335 -11.10 -10.21 13.91
N GLY A 336 -9.88 -10.14 14.42
CA GLY A 336 -9.08 -11.31 14.81
C GLY A 336 -9.55 -12.02 16.08
N LEU A 337 -10.42 -13.03 16.00
CA LEU A 337 -10.91 -13.76 17.18
C LEU A 337 -9.79 -14.38 18.05
N HIS A 338 -8.74 -14.86 17.40
CA HIS A 338 -7.59 -15.51 18.03
C HIS A 338 -6.35 -14.62 17.98
N SER A 339 -5.86 -14.25 19.18
CA SER A 339 -4.63 -13.47 19.35
C SER A 339 -3.38 -14.31 19.03
N SER A 340 -2.28 -13.62 18.72
CA SER A 340 -0.93 -14.21 18.69
C SER A 340 -0.43 -14.62 20.07
N LEU A 341 -1.02 -14.09 21.15
CA LEU A 341 -0.79 -14.60 22.50
C LEU A 341 -1.65 -15.87 22.72
N THR A 342 -1.00 -17.01 22.91
CA THR A 342 -1.63 -18.33 23.03
C THR A 342 -2.78 -18.33 24.04
N GLY A 343 -3.95 -18.82 23.61
CA GLY A 343 -5.14 -18.94 24.46
C GLY A 343 -5.97 -17.66 24.62
N LYS A 344 -5.50 -16.48 24.17
CA LYS A 344 -6.25 -15.24 24.26
C LYS A 344 -7.26 -15.11 23.11
N ILE A 345 -8.54 -15.02 23.48
CA ILE A 345 -9.65 -14.72 22.56
C ILE A 345 -9.92 -13.21 22.60
N GLN A 346 -10.15 -12.62 21.43
CA GLN A 346 -10.38 -11.18 21.27
C GLN A 346 -11.75 -10.94 20.62
N ASN A 347 -12.65 -10.31 21.39
CA ASN A 347 -14.03 -10.01 20.99
C ASN A 347 -14.31 -8.49 20.94
N LEU A 348 -13.28 -7.65 21.10
CA LEU A 348 -13.45 -6.20 21.13
C LEU A 348 -13.97 -5.68 19.78
N LYS A 349 -15.03 -4.86 19.86
CA LYS A 349 -15.56 -4.09 18.75
C LYS A 349 -15.38 -2.60 19.01
N ASP A 350 -15.04 -1.86 17.97
CA ASP A 350 -14.92 -0.42 18.01
C ASP A 350 -16.34 0.16 17.97
N LYS A 351 -16.73 0.85 19.04
CA LYS A 351 -18.08 1.36 19.21
C LYS A 351 -18.48 2.38 18.12
N ASP A 352 -17.50 3.02 17.48
CA ASP A 352 -17.74 4.10 16.52
C ASP A 352 -17.53 3.65 15.05
N PHE A 353 -17.27 2.36 14.76
CA PHE A 353 -17.05 1.86 13.38
C PHE A 353 -18.32 1.89 12.51
N GLY A 354 -19.48 1.63 13.12
CA GLY A 354 -20.76 1.51 12.42
C GLY A 354 -20.84 0.29 11.51
N ASN A 355 -21.90 0.24 10.70
CA ASN A 355 -22.09 -0.84 9.70
C ASN A 355 -21.25 -0.57 8.44
N GLN A 356 -20.87 -1.66 7.76
CA GLN A 356 -20.23 -1.58 6.46
C GLN A 356 -21.24 -1.25 5.37
N VAL A 357 -20.78 -0.48 4.38
CA VAL A 357 -21.53 -0.23 3.16
C VAL A 357 -21.23 -1.38 2.21
N LEU A 358 -22.25 -2.18 1.88
CA LEU A 358 -22.10 -3.41 1.10
C LEU A 358 -22.35 -3.22 -0.41
N PHE A 359 -22.92 -2.07 -0.78
CA PHE A 359 -23.23 -1.67 -2.15
C PHE A 359 -23.14 -0.14 -2.27
N LYS A 360 -22.94 0.37 -3.48
CA LYS A 360 -22.93 1.81 -3.74
C LYS A 360 -24.24 2.22 -4.40
N GLY A 361 -24.97 3.16 -3.79
CA GLY A 361 -26.16 3.74 -4.39
C GLY A 361 -25.84 4.47 -5.70
N HIS A 362 -26.69 4.28 -6.72
CA HIS A 362 -26.53 4.85 -8.06
C HIS A 362 -27.89 4.90 -8.77
N TYR A 363 -27.92 5.48 -9.97
CA TYR A 363 -29.11 5.54 -10.82
C TYR A 363 -28.77 5.03 -12.22
N ASN A 364 -29.55 4.07 -12.71
CA ASN A 364 -29.45 3.55 -14.07
C ASN A 364 -30.74 3.83 -14.87
N PRO A 365 -30.69 3.81 -16.21
CA PRO A 365 -31.90 3.93 -17.04
C PRO A 365 -32.85 2.75 -16.84
N PRO A 366 -34.13 2.90 -17.20
CA PRO A 366 -35.06 1.78 -17.19
C PRO A 366 -34.59 0.61 -18.09
N ALA A 367 -34.61 -0.59 -17.54
CA ALA A 367 -34.23 -1.82 -18.23
C ALA A 367 -35.07 -3.01 -17.72
N GLU A 368 -35.29 -3.98 -18.61
CA GLU A 368 -35.73 -5.31 -18.26
C GLU A 368 -34.50 -6.15 -17.90
N LEU A 369 -34.53 -6.78 -16.73
CA LEU A 369 -33.40 -7.50 -16.16
C LEU A 369 -33.70 -9.00 -16.19
N SER A 370 -32.72 -9.78 -16.63
CA SER A 370 -32.81 -11.24 -16.66
C SER A 370 -31.48 -11.86 -16.24
N SER A 371 -31.52 -12.99 -15.57
CA SER A 371 -30.33 -13.69 -15.10
C SER A 371 -30.60 -15.19 -15.07
N SER A 372 -29.63 -16.00 -15.49
CA SER A 372 -29.68 -17.45 -15.27
C SER A 372 -29.19 -17.84 -13.87
N LEU A 373 -28.48 -16.95 -13.18
CA LEU A 373 -27.98 -17.17 -11.83
C LEU A 373 -29.12 -17.12 -10.82
N GLU A 374 -29.21 -18.15 -9.97
CA GLU A 374 -30.19 -18.22 -8.89
C GLU A 374 -29.79 -17.26 -7.76
N LYS A 375 -30.71 -16.39 -7.36
CA LYS A 375 -30.51 -15.42 -6.28
C LYS A 375 -30.52 -16.09 -4.90
N TYR A 376 -29.72 -15.55 -3.99
CA TYR A 376 -29.69 -15.92 -2.59
C TYR A 376 -30.43 -14.86 -1.75
N GLN A 377 -31.36 -15.33 -0.92
CA GLN A 377 -32.19 -14.49 -0.05
C GLN A 377 -32.89 -13.33 -0.82
N SER A 378 -32.86 -12.12 -0.27
CA SER A 378 -33.50 -10.93 -0.84
C SER A 378 -32.58 -10.10 -1.75
N HIS A 379 -31.35 -10.55 -2.02
CA HIS A 379 -30.35 -9.81 -2.79
C HIS A 379 -30.53 -10.04 -4.30
N THR A 380 -31.48 -9.30 -4.91
CA THR A 380 -31.91 -9.50 -6.29
C THR A 380 -31.15 -8.62 -7.30
N LEU A 381 -31.19 -9.00 -8.58
CA LEU A 381 -30.55 -8.23 -9.66
C LEU A 381 -31.19 -6.85 -9.83
N GLU A 382 -32.51 -6.76 -9.64
CA GLU A 382 -33.26 -5.51 -9.71
C GLU A 382 -32.78 -4.51 -8.65
N ARG A 383 -32.61 -4.98 -7.41
CA ARG A 383 -32.13 -4.11 -6.32
C ARG A 383 -30.68 -3.67 -6.55
N ALA A 384 -29.84 -4.55 -7.11
CA ALA A 384 -28.48 -4.22 -7.49
C ALA A 384 -28.42 -3.16 -8.59
N TYR A 385 -29.24 -3.30 -9.63
CA TYR A 385 -29.32 -2.37 -10.76
C TYR A 385 -29.93 -1.02 -10.39
N ASN A 386 -30.84 -0.98 -9.41
CA ASN A 386 -31.43 0.27 -8.93
C ASN A 386 -30.57 0.96 -7.86
N GLY A 387 -29.42 0.39 -7.48
CA GLY A 387 -28.57 0.93 -6.42
C GLY A 387 -29.24 0.94 -5.05
N GLU A 388 -30.13 -0.02 -4.78
CA GLU A 388 -30.85 -0.18 -3.51
C GLU A 388 -30.23 -1.26 -2.61
N ASP A 389 -29.46 -2.17 -3.20
CA ASP A 389 -28.82 -3.33 -2.57
C ASP A 389 -27.71 -3.87 -3.50
N PHE A 390 -27.24 -5.09 -3.24
CA PHE A 390 -26.42 -5.88 -4.15
C PHE A 390 -27.18 -7.13 -4.65
N PHE A 391 -26.66 -7.76 -5.70
CA PHE A 391 -27.11 -9.08 -6.16
C PHE A 391 -26.19 -10.13 -5.56
N TRP A 392 -26.76 -11.16 -4.94
CA TRP A 392 -26.00 -12.31 -4.46
C TRP A 392 -26.56 -13.56 -5.10
N GLY A 393 -25.77 -14.19 -5.96
CA GLY A 393 -26.12 -15.39 -6.69
C GLY A 393 -25.37 -16.62 -6.18
N LEU A 394 -25.98 -17.79 -6.35
CA LEU A 394 -25.31 -19.07 -6.16
C LEU A 394 -24.15 -19.26 -7.16
N THR A 395 -23.42 -20.35 -7.00
CA THR A 395 -22.23 -20.69 -7.79
C THR A 395 -22.47 -20.63 -9.31
N PRO A 396 -21.78 -19.73 -10.05
CA PRO A 396 -21.87 -19.65 -11.51
C PRO A 396 -21.37 -20.90 -12.22
N LYS A 397 -22.05 -21.26 -13.31
CA LYS A 397 -21.64 -22.26 -14.30
C LYS A 397 -21.30 -21.61 -15.63
N ARG A 398 -20.51 -22.30 -16.44
CA ARG A 398 -20.23 -21.86 -17.82
C ARG A 398 -21.53 -21.67 -18.60
N GLY A 399 -21.66 -20.49 -19.21
CA GLY A 399 -22.84 -20.08 -19.97
C GLY A 399 -23.87 -19.30 -19.15
N ASP A 400 -23.69 -19.19 -17.82
CA ASP A 400 -24.53 -18.32 -17.02
C ASP A 400 -24.36 -16.85 -17.41
N TYR A 401 -25.44 -16.08 -17.26
CA TYR A 401 -25.47 -14.69 -17.68
C TYR A 401 -26.29 -13.80 -16.76
N ILE A 402 -25.96 -12.51 -16.80
CA ILE A 402 -26.82 -11.39 -16.40
C ILE A 402 -27.07 -10.57 -17.67
N LEU A 403 -28.34 -10.28 -17.97
CA LEU A 403 -28.79 -9.53 -19.14
C LEU A 403 -29.58 -8.30 -18.69
N ILE A 404 -29.18 -7.15 -19.22
CA ILE A 404 -29.77 -5.84 -18.98
C ILE A 404 -30.28 -5.35 -20.34
N THR A 405 -31.58 -5.42 -20.58
CA THR A 405 -32.19 -4.96 -21.83
C THR A 405 -32.80 -3.59 -21.61
N PHE A 406 -32.23 -2.55 -22.21
CA PHE A 406 -32.73 -1.19 -22.00
C PHE A 406 -34.13 -1.01 -22.61
N THR A 407 -35.04 -0.38 -21.88
CA THR A 407 -36.40 -0.09 -22.40
C THR A 407 -36.35 0.81 -23.64
N THR A 408 -35.36 1.70 -23.69
CA THR A 408 -35.00 2.49 -24.88
C THR A 408 -33.51 2.35 -25.13
N PRO A 409 -33.04 2.14 -26.38
CA PRO A 409 -31.61 2.07 -26.67
C PRO A 409 -30.85 3.27 -26.09
N GLN A 410 -29.69 3.02 -25.52
CA GLN A 410 -28.92 4.02 -24.76
C GLN A 410 -27.58 4.33 -25.41
N ALA A 411 -27.22 5.62 -25.48
CA ALA A 411 -25.85 6.05 -25.76
C ALA A 411 -25.00 5.94 -24.47
N VAL A 412 -24.48 4.74 -24.21
CA VAL A 412 -23.61 4.46 -23.06
C VAL A 412 -22.21 4.98 -23.34
N LYS A 413 -21.60 5.76 -22.44
CA LYS A 413 -20.21 6.24 -22.60
C LYS A 413 -19.19 5.39 -21.86
N GLY A 414 -19.60 4.75 -20.78
CA GLY A 414 -18.74 3.87 -20.00
C GLY A 414 -19.57 2.98 -19.09
N TYR A 415 -18.93 1.94 -18.60
CA TYR A 415 -19.52 0.98 -17.67
C TYR A 415 -18.59 0.72 -16.50
N PHE A 416 -19.18 0.37 -15.37
CA PHE A 416 -18.49 -0.04 -14.16
C PHE A 416 -19.32 -1.12 -13.47
N PHE A 417 -18.76 -2.31 -13.36
CA PHE A 417 -19.31 -3.41 -12.59
C PHE A 417 -18.32 -3.81 -11.50
N ARG A 418 -18.78 -3.89 -10.26
CA ARG A 418 -17.97 -4.39 -9.14
C ARG A 418 -18.62 -5.61 -8.53
N SER A 419 -17.82 -6.65 -8.40
CA SER A 419 -18.18 -7.95 -7.87
C SER A 419 -17.45 -8.23 -6.57
N GLY A 420 -18.14 -8.90 -5.63
CA GLY A 420 -17.75 -8.99 -4.22
C GLY A 420 -18.14 -7.75 -3.42
N ASN A 421 -18.08 -7.84 -2.10
CA ASN A 421 -18.16 -6.69 -1.20
C ASN A 421 -17.13 -6.84 -0.07
N ILE A 422 -17.13 -5.91 0.88
CA ILE A 422 -16.14 -5.90 1.96
C ILE A 422 -16.30 -7.05 2.98
N GLU A 423 -17.49 -7.64 3.09
CA GLU A 423 -17.78 -8.78 3.97
C GLU A 423 -17.60 -10.12 3.24
N THR A 424 -17.99 -10.19 1.97
CA THR A 424 -17.93 -11.40 1.12
C THR A 424 -17.07 -11.13 -0.11
N ASN A 425 -15.80 -10.81 0.14
CA ASN A 425 -14.88 -10.45 -0.94
C ASN A 425 -14.49 -11.62 -1.85
N GLY A 426 -14.73 -12.87 -1.43
CA GLY A 426 -14.46 -14.05 -2.24
C GLY A 426 -15.49 -14.27 -3.36
N ASP A 427 -16.73 -13.84 -3.12
CA ASP A 427 -17.88 -14.11 -3.99
C ASP A 427 -17.86 -13.15 -5.19
N ARG A 428 -17.17 -13.55 -6.24
CA ARG A 428 -16.83 -12.67 -7.36
C ARG A 428 -17.02 -13.35 -8.71
N PHE A 429 -17.27 -12.55 -9.75
CA PHE A 429 -17.18 -13.00 -11.12
C PHE A 429 -15.72 -13.32 -11.49
N TYR A 430 -15.50 -14.56 -11.93
CA TYR A 430 -14.25 -15.02 -12.53
C TYR A 430 -14.50 -15.35 -14.00
N ASN A 431 -13.51 -15.08 -14.86
CA ASN A 431 -13.57 -15.40 -16.30
C ASN A 431 -14.91 -15.04 -16.95
N THR A 432 -15.33 -13.79 -16.73
CA THR A 432 -16.64 -13.26 -17.14
C THR A 432 -16.41 -12.05 -18.05
N THR A 433 -17.08 -11.99 -19.19
CA THR A 433 -16.98 -10.87 -20.14
C THR A 433 -18.08 -9.84 -19.92
N VAL A 434 -17.80 -8.59 -20.33
CA VAL A 434 -18.81 -7.55 -20.50
C VAL A 434 -19.07 -7.42 -22.00
N GLU A 435 -20.33 -7.59 -22.37
CA GLU A 435 -20.79 -7.59 -23.75
C GLU A 435 -21.95 -6.61 -23.94
N VAL A 436 -22.11 -6.10 -25.15
CA VAL A 436 -23.19 -5.19 -25.51
C VAL A 436 -23.87 -5.62 -26.80
N LEU A 437 -25.13 -5.29 -26.95
CA LEU A 437 -25.90 -5.49 -28.17
C LEU A 437 -26.11 -4.15 -28.87
N PRO A 438 -25.38 -3.85 -29.95
CA PRO A 438 -25.62 -2.63 -30.74
C PRO A 438 -27.04 -2.61 -31.31
N ASN A 439 -27.68 -1.45 -31.32
CA ASN A 439 -29.02 -1.31 -31.92
C ASN A 439 -28.96 -1.44 -33.45
N ASN A 440 -27.89 -0.95 -34.08
CA ASN A 440 -27.72 -0.95 -35.54
C ASN A 440 -27.08 -2.25 -36.05
N ASN A 441 -27.79 -2.97 -36.95
CA ASN A 441 -27.28 -4.21 -37.56
C ASN A 441 -26.01 -4.01 -38.40
N SER A 442 -25.82 -2.85 -39.03
CA SER A 442 -24.59 -2.56 -39.78
C SER A 442 -23.36 -2.58 -38.86
N VAL A 443 -23.48 -2.13 -37.61
CA VAL A 443 -22.41 -2.18 -36.62
C VAL A 443 -22.07 -3.63 -36.30
N LYS A 444 -23.08 -4.48 -36.06
CA LYS A 444 -22.88 -5.91 -35.78
C LYS A 444 -22.10 -6.60 -36.89
N GLU A 445 -22.47 -6.34 -38.15
CA GLU A 445 -21.77 -6.90 -39.30
C GLU A 445 -20.30 -6.43 -39.40
N LYS A 446 -20.03 -5.15 -39.13
CA LYS A 446 -18.65 -4.61 -39.11
C LYS A 446 -17.80 -5.29 -38.05
N VAL A 447 -18.35 -5.55 -36.86
CA VAL A 447 -17.64 -6.28 -35.80
C VAL A 447 -17.34 -7.72 -36.23
N THR A 448 -18.31 -8.41 -36.81
CA THR A 448 -18.12 -9.79 -37.32
C THR A 448 -17.05 -9.85 -38.43
N ARG A 449 -16.94 -8.82 -39.27
CA ARG A 449 -15.88 -8.68 -40.28
C ARG A 449 -14.52 -8.23 -39.71
N GLY A 450 -14.44 -7.92 -38.41
CA GLY A 450 -13.22 -7.47 -37.76
C GLY A 450 -12.82 -6.03 -38.12
N GLU A 451 -13.75 -5.21 -38.61
CA GLU A 451 -13.50 -3.82 -39.01
C GLU A 451 -13.46 -2.84 -37.82
N LEU A 452 -13.87 -3.30 -36.63
CA LEU A 452 -13.89 -2.53 -35.39
C LEU A 452 -12.90 -3.13 -34.38
N ALA A 453 -11.80 -2.42 -34.12
CA ALA A 453 -10.76 -2.88 -33.21
C ALA A 453 -11.13 -2.78 -31.72
N CYS A 454 -12.19 -2.02 -31.39
CA CYS A 454 -12.62 -1.77 -30.01
C CYS A 454 -13.30 -2.97 -29.34
N CYS A 455 -13.74 -3.97 -30.11
CA CYS A 455 -14.55 -5.06 -29.59
C CYS A 455 -14.31 -6.36 -30.37
N LYS A 456 -14.83 -7.46 -29.82
CA LYS A 456 -14.81 -8.78 -30.46
C LYS A 456 -16.23 -9.29 -30.65
N PRO A 457 -16.54 -10.05 -31.72
CA PRO A 457 -17.86 -10.66 -31.85
C PRO A 457 -18.12 -11.67 -30.74
N SER A 458 -19.36 -11.74 -30.26
CA SER A 458 -19.88 -12.75 -29.33
C SER A 458 -21.16 -13.38 -29.91
N SER A 459 -21.82 -14.25 -29.15
CA SER A 459 -23.04 -14.94 -29.58
C SER A 459 -24.23 -13.98 -29.71
N ASP A 460 -25.23 -14.36 -30.51
CA ASP A 460 -26.55 -13.70 -30.58
C ASP A 460 -26.50 -12.22 -30.98
N GLY A 461 -25.44 -11.82 -31.71
CA GLY A 461 -25.21 -10.45 -32.15
C GLY A 461 -24.63 -9.52 -31.08
N PHE A 462 -24.31 -10.04 -29.89
CA PHE A 462 -23.56 -9.31 -28.88
C PHE A 462 -22.10 -9.14 -29.31
N VAL A 463 -21.46 -8.12 -28.74
CA VAL A 463 -20.06 -7.81 -28.96
C VAL A 463 -19.38 -7.62 -27.61
N GLN A 464 -18.25 -8.29 -27.41
CA GLN A 464 -17.45 -8.20 -26.20
C GLN A 464 -16.66 -6.88 -26.19
N ILE A 465 -16.84 -6.10 -25.14
CA ILE A 465 -16.15 -4.82 -24.91
C ILE A 465 -15.19 -4.84 -23.71
N GLY A 466 -15.30 -5.85 -22.85
CA GLY A 466 -14.45 -5.95 -21.66
C GLY A 466 -14.53 -7.30 -20.97
N TYR A 467 -13.90 -7.37 -19.80
CA TYR A 467 -13.91 -8.54 -18.92
C TYR A 467 -13.64 -8.14 -17.46
N PHE A 468 -14.07 -8.98 -16.54
CA PHE A 468 -13.77 -8.81 -15.11
C PHE A 468 -12.29 -9.12 -14.84
N LYS A 469 -11.62 -8.18 -14.18
CA LYS A 469 -10.29 -8.34 -13.61
C LYS A 469 -10.32 -8.05 -12.12
N ASN A 470 -9.97 -9.05 -11.30
CA ASN A 470 -9.95 -8.94 -9.84
C ASN A 470 -11.27 -8.44 -9.22
N GLY A 471 -12.40 -8.87 -9.78
CA GLY A 471 -13.73 -8.48 -9.32
C GLY A 471 -14.23 -7.14 -9.88
N VAL A 472 -13.49 -6.45 -10.74
CA VAL A 472 -13.95 -5.19 -11.36
C VAL A 472 -13.94 -5.33 -12.89
N ALA A 473 -14.98 -4.85 -13.55
CA ALA A 473 -15.00 -4.62 -14.99
C ALA A 473 -15.39 -3.16 -15.24
N GLU A 474 -14.46 -2.36 -15.74
CA GLU A 474 -14.70 -0.96 -16.09
C GLU A 474 -14.10 -0.62 -17.45
N GLY A 475 -14.70 0.34 -18.15
CA GLY A 475 -14.21 0.77 -19.46
C GLY A 475 -15.10 1.81 -20.13
N GLU A 476 -14.53 2.50 -21.12
CA GLU A 476 -15.27 3.35 -22.03
C GLU A 476 -15.93 2.50 -23.13
N VAL A 477 -17.11 2.93 -23.59
CA VAL A 477 -17.81 2.32 -24.71
C VAL A 477 -17.52 3.14 -25.96
N ASP A 478 -16.94 2.50 -26.97
CA ASP A 478 -16.56 3.18 -28.22
C ASP A 478 -17.80 3.71 -28.95
N GLY A 479 -17.77 4.99 -29.32
CA GLY A 479 -18.87 5.67 -30.01
C GLY A 479 -19.25 5.03 -31.36
N ALA A 480 -18.35 4.26 -31.97
CA ALA A 480 -18.63 3.48 -33.18
C ALA A 480 -19.69 2.38 -32.97
N LEU A 481 -19.95 1.99 -31.71
CA LEU A 481 -21.01 1.04 -31.36
C LEU A 481 -22.42 1.67 -31.40
N GLY A 482 -22.50 3.01 -31.37
CA GLY A 482 -23.76 3.74 -31.38
C GLY A 482 -24.61 3.50 -30.14
N GLU A 483 -25.93 3.54 -30.30
CA GLU A 483 -26.86 3.20 -29.22
C GLU A 483 -26.87 1.71 -28.93
N ILE A 484 -26.86 1.36 -27.64
CA ILE A 484 -26.83 0.00 -27.12
C ILE A 484 -28.25 -0.39 -26.72
N ALA A 485 -28.73 -1.52 -27.22
CA ALA A 485 -30.03 -2.08 -26.87
C ALA A 485 -29.98 -2.90 -25.58
N ALA A 486 -28.87 -3.61 -25.33
CA ALA A 486 -28.71 -4.43 -24.13
C ALA A 486 -27.24 -4.56 -23.73
N MET A 487 -26.99 -4.87 -22.46
CA MET A 487 -25.69 -5.27 -21.92
C MET A 487 -25.77 -6.65 -21.29
N ARG A 488 -24.72 -7.46 -21.42
CA ARG A 488 -24.66 -8.83 -20.91
C ARG A 488 -23.34 -9.08 -20.20
N LEU A 489 -23.42 -9.64 -19.00
CA LEU A 489 -22.29 -10.30 -18.34
C LEU A 489 -22.39 -11.79 -18.66
N LEU A 490 -21.34 -12.36 -19.26
CA LEU A 490 -21.35 -13.77 -19.69
C LEU A 490 -20.21 -14.54 -19.02
N VAL A 491 -20.55 -15.63 -18.34
CA VAL A 491 -19.62 -16.48 -17.58
C VAL A 491 -19.03 -17.57 -18.49
N HIS A 492 -17.70 -17.64 -18.59
CA HIS A 492 -17.01 -18.56 -19.52
C HIS A 492 -16.47 -19.84 -18.87
N SER A 493 -16.49 -19.94 -17.55
CA SER A 493 -16.07 -21.13 -16.82
C SER A 493 -16.86 -21.32 -15.54
N ASP A 494 -16.96 -22.56 -15.07
CA ASP A 494 -17.52 -22.89 -13.78
C ASP A 494 -16.72 -22.20 -12.67
N SER A 495 -17.41 -21.84 -11.58
CA SER A 495 -16.83 -21.26 -10.37
C SER A 495 -16.91 -22.26 -9.22
N ASP A 496 -15.97 -22.19 -8.28
CA ASP A 496 -16.05 -22.92 -7.01
C ASP A 496 -16.68 -22.09 -5.88
N VAL A 497 -16.96 -20.82 -6.15
CA VAL A 497 -17.53 -19.85 -5.20
C VAL A 497 -18.80 -19.22 -5.74
N TRP A 498 -19.61 -18.69 -4.83
CA TRP A 498 -20.79 -17.89 -5.15
C TRP A 498 -20.38 -16.58 -5.83
N VAL A 499 -21.37 -15.81 -6.30
CA VAL A 499 -21.10 -14.53 -6.95
C VAL A 499 -21.89 -13.41 -6.33
N LEU A 500 -21.25 -12.27 -6.13
CA LEU A 500 -21.90 -11.06 -5.66
C LEU A 500 -21.62 -9.92 -6.63
N LEU A 501 -22.63 -9.13 -6.99
CA LEU A 501 -22.50 -7.91 -7.79
C LEU A 501 -22.96 -6.72 -6.93
N SER A 502 -22.01 -5.92 -6.45
CA SER A 502 -22.20 -4.85 -5.47
C SER A 502 -22.40 -3.47 -6.09
N GLU A 503 -21.93 -3.27 -7.33
CA GLU A 503 -22.13 -2.03 -8.07
C GLU A 503 -22.38 -2.34 -9.54
N VAL A 504 -23.42 -1.71 -10.08
CA VAL A 504 -23.79 -1.75 -11.50
C VAL A 504 -23.96 -0.30 -11.94
N ASN A 505 -22.91 0.35 -12.42
CA ASN A 505 -22.99 1.76 -12.77
C ASN A 505 -22.67 1.94 -14.26
N HIS A 506 -23.60 2.53 -14.99
CA HIS A 506 -23.39 2.92 -16.38
C HIS A 506 -23.27 4.44 -16.44
N ILE A 507 -22.16 4.93 -16.99
CA ILE A 507 -21.95 6.36 -17.14
C ILE A 507 -22.79 6.82 -18.34
N HIS A 508 -23.99 7.29 -18.04
CA HIS A 508 -24.83 8.06 -18.96
C HIS A 508 -24.35 9.51 -18.99
N ILE A 509 -24.16 10.06 -20.19
CA ILE A 509 -24.19 11.51 -20.38
C ILE A 509 -25.21 11.80 -21.47
N ILE A 510 -26.43 12.15 -21.07
CA ILE A 510 -27.24 13.10 -21.82
C ILE A 510 -27.96 14.01 -20.82
N TYR A 511 -27.37 15.18 -20.51
CA TYR A 511 -28.23 16.35 -20.33
C TYR A 511 -28.81 16.63 -21.72
N LYS A 512 -30.14 16.59 -21.83
CA LYS A 512 -30.84 17.09 -23.01
C LYS A 512 -30.58 18.57 -23.20
#